data_AF-A0A8S3IVX6-F1
#
_entry.id   AF-A0A8S3IVX6-F1
#
_cell.length_a   1.000
_cell.length_b   1.000
_cell.length_c   1.000
_cell.angle_alpha   90.00
_cell.angle_beta   90.00
_cell.angle_gamma   90.00
#
_symmetry.space_group_name_H-M   'P 1'
#
loop_
_entity.id
_entity.type
_entity.pdbx_description
1 polymer ?
#
loop_
_entity_poly.entity_id
_entity_poly.type
_entity_poly.pdbx_seq_one_letter_code
_entity_poly.pdbx_strand_id
1 'polypeptide(L)'
;MKLRLDHVVIQQGRLQEASTKLDKDEMLSMIRHGATHVFSSKQDENELDVDIDLVLAQGERKTKELREKFENLGESQLRKFTIDNESLNGQNASGSGDGTDAGGGSIYKFEGEDYREKQSSTLGIKWIEPPKRERKANYAVDAYFREALRMSEPRAPKAPRPPRQPNVQDFQFFPPRLFELLDREIYAYRKSIGYKAVRDPDVEEQEGKRQQQEEQKKIDEAETLNEDEQYEKDQLLQQG
;
A
#
# COMPACT_ATOMS: atom_id res chain seq x y z
N MET A 1 24.55 -23.34 44.94
CA MET A 1 24.10 -23.91 43.65
C MET A 1 22.60 -23.78 43.43
N LYS A 2 21.75 -24.10 44.42
CA LYS A 2 20.27 -24.02 44.33
C LYS A 2 19.72 -22.64 43.93
N LEU A 3 20.28 -21.55 44.48
CA LEU A 3 19.87 -20.17 44.16
C LEU A 3 20.13 -19.78 42.69
N ARG A 4 21.28 -20.19 42.12
CA ARG A 4 21.57 -19.91 40.70
C ARG A 4 20.63 -20.69 39.78
N LEU A 5 20.32 -21.94 40.13
CA LEU A 5 19.38 -22.76 39.35
C LEU A 5 17.95 -22.21 39.42
N ASP A 6 17.49 -21.75 40.60
CA ASP A 6 16.21 -21.03 40.73
C ASP A 6 16.20 -19.75 39.89
N HIS A 7 17.30 -18.98 39.89
CA HIS A 7 17.40 -17.79 39.04
C HIS A 7 17.32 -18.13 37.55
N VAL A 8 17.95 -19.22 37.09
CA VAL A 8 17.89 -19.69 35.69
C VAL A 8 16.49 -20.21 35.34
N VAL A 9 15.86 -21.00 36.22
CA VAL A 9 14.50 -21.53 36.01
C VAL A 9 13.46 -20.41 36.00
N ILE A 10 13.61 -19.40 36.86
CA ILE A 10 12.77 -18.18 36.87
C ILE A 10 13.05 -17.30 35.64
N GLN A 11 14.29 -17.28 35.14
CA GLN A 11 14.66 -16.57 33.90
C GLN A 11 14.03 -17.23 32.68
N GLN A 12 14.16 -18.54 32.55
CA GLN A 12 13.59 -19.32 31.45
C GLN A 12 12.06 -19.21 31.41
N GLY A 13 11.40 -19.26 32.58
CA GLY A 13 9.95 -19.07 32.69
C GLY A 13 9.47 -17.68 32.27
N ARG A 14 10.20 -16.60 32.63
CA ARG A 14 9.86 -15.22 32.22
C ARG A 14 10.18 -14.92 30.75
N LEU A 15 11.22 -15.53 30.20
CA LEU A 15 11.56 -15.37 28.78
C LEU A 15 10.51 -16.04 27.88
N GLN A 16 9.93 -17.16 28.32
CA GLN A 16 8.79 -17.80 27.66
C GLN A 16 7.50 -16.96 27.73
N GLU A 17 7.35 -16.10 28.75
CA GLU A 17 6.25 -15.14 28.89
C GLU A 17 6.54 -13.78 28.21
N ALA A 18 7.69 -13.61 27.55
CA ALA A 18 7.93 -12.47 26.68
C ALA A 18 6.90 -12.51 25.55
N SER A 19 5.87 -11.69 25.74
CA SER A 19 4.67 -11.62 24.93
C SER A 19 5.00 -11.62 23.44
N THR A 20 4.44 -12.57 22.69
CA THR A 20 4.47 -12.61 21.22
C THR A 20 3.74 -11.43 20.55
N LYS A 21 3.12 -10.55 21.35
CA LYS A 21 2.50 -9.32 20.87
C LYS A 21 3.53 -8.19 20.92
N LEU A 22 3.88 -7.70 19.73
CA LEU A 22 4.69 -6.50 19.53
C LEU A 22 4.01 -5.29 20.18
N ASP A 23 4.79 -4.48 20.89
CA ASP A 23 4.30 -3.22 21.43
C ASP A 23 4.17 -2.16 20.34
N LYS A 24 3.34 -1.13 20.56
CA LYS A 24 3.14 -0.04 19.60
C LYS A 24 4.44 0.71 19.30
N ASP A 25 5.28 0.89 20.31
CA ASP A 25 6.57 1.57 20.18
C ASP A 25 7.58 0.72 19.38
N GLU A 26 7.57 -0.60 19.58
CA GLU A 26 8.38 -1.55 18.80
C GLU A 26 7.94 -1.57 17.34
N MET A 27 6.62 -1.63 17.09
CA MET A 27 6.05 -1.53 15.74
C MET A 27 6.45 -0.20 15.06
N LEU A 28 6.42 0.90 15.80
CA LEU A 28 6.82 2.21 15.28
C LEU A 28 8.31 2.27 14.96
N SER A 29 9.16 1.66 15.78
CA SER A 29 10.60 1.54 15.54
C SER A 29 10.90 0.71 14.28
N MET A 30 10.24 -0.44 14.11
CA MET A 30 10.35 -1.28 12.91
C MET A 30 9.96 -0.52 11.65
N ILE A 31 8.84 0.21 11.69
CA ILE A 31 8.36 1.02 10.56
C ILE A 31 9.37 2.13 10.22
N ARG A 32 9.92 2.82 11.22
CA ARG A 32 10.91 3.89 11.02
C ARG A 32 12.19 3.38 10.38
N HIS A 33 12.73 2.26 10.86
CA HIS A 33 13.96 1.68 10.33
C HIS A 33 13.82 1.36 8.83
N GLY A 34 12.70 0.78 8.42
CA GLY A 34 12.41 0.52 7.00
C GLY A 34 12.18 1.79 6.19
N ALA A 35 11.45 2.76 6.74
CA ALA A 35 11.14 4.01 6.06
C ALA A 35 12.38 4.87 5.77
N THR A 36 13.33 4.98 6.71
CA THR A 36 14.55 5.76 6.50
C THR A 36 15.38 5.22 5.33
N HIS A 37 15.46 3.90 5.16
CA HIS A 37 16.15 3.30 4.03
C HIS A 37 15.46 3.61 2.69
N VAL A 38 14.14 3.41 2.63
CA VAL A 38 13.35 3.67 1.41
C VAL A 38 13.36 5.16 1.01
N PHE A 39 13.36 6.09 1.97
CA PHE A 39 13.42 7.52 1.67
C PHE A 39 14.83 8.01 1.29
N SER A 40 15.89 7.31 1.71
CA SER A 40 17.27 7.65 1.34
C SER A 40 17.70 7.03 0.01
N SER A 41 17.16 5.86 -0.36
CA SER A 41 17.28 5.30 -1.69
C SER A 41 16.36 6.04 -2.67
N LYS A 42 16.90 6.94 -3.50
CA LYS A 42 16.15 7.47 -4.65
C LYS A 42 15.95 6.33 -5.65
N GLN A 43 14.68 6.06 -6.01
CA GLN A 43 14.22 5.13 -7.06
C GLN A 43 15.33 4.55 -7.95
N ASP A 44 16.00 3.51 -7.48
CA ASP A 44 16.82 2.66 -8.34
C ASP A 44 15.89 1.52 -8.79
N GLU A 45 15.21 1.73 -9.91
CA GLU A 45 14.26 0.79 -10.53
C GLU A 45 14.91 -0.47 -11.13
N ASN A 46 16.16 -0.80 -10.79
CA ASN A 46 16.90 -1.89 -11.43
C ASN A 46 17.68 -2.79 -10.43
N GLU A 47 16.99 -3.38 -9.46
CA GLU A 47 17.54 -4.47 -8.61
C GLU A 47 17.17 -5.88 -9.12
N LEU A 48 16.86 -6.03 -10.41
CA LEU A 48 16.51 -7.32 -11.01
C LEU A 48 17.72 -8.13 -11.52
N ASP A 49 18.92 -7.55 -11.52
CA ASP A 49 20.18 -8.20 -11.97
C ASP A 49 21.17 -8.47 -10.83
N VAL A 50 20.68 -8.72 -9.61
CA VAL A 50 21.56 -9.06 -8.49
C VAL A 50 21.95 -10.54 -8.57
N ASP A 51 23.25 -10.82 -8.62
CA ASP A 51 23.79 -12.18 -8.60
C ASP A 51 23.40 -12.92 -7.31
N ILE A 52 22.67 -14.02 -7.46
CA ILE A 52 22.11 -14.82 -6.38
C ILE A 52 23.22 -15.35 -5.47
N ASP A 53 24.36 -15.77 -6.03
CA ASP A 53 25.46 -16.34 -5.26
C ASP A 53 26.11 -15.29 -4.34
N LEU A 54 26.17 -14.03 -4.80
CA LEU A 54 26.67 -12.91 -4.00
C LEU A 54 25.71 -12.57 -2.85
N VAL A 55 24.40 -12.64 -3.10
CA VAL A 55 23.38 -12.44 -2.05
C VAL A 55 23.46 -13.54 -1.00
N LEU A 56 23.60 -14.80 -1.40
CA LEU A 56 23.74 -15.92 -0.46
C LEU A 56 25.00 -15.77 0.39
N ALA A 57 26.14 -15.43 -0.21
CA ALA A 57 27.39 -15.22 0.52
C ALA A 57 27.29 -14.06 1.53
N GLN A 58 26.62 -12.97 1.17
CA GLN A 58 26.36 -11.85 2.08
C GLN A 58 25.37 -12.24 3.20
N GLY A 59 24.34 -13.00 2.87
CA GLY A 59 23.37 -13.53 3.82
C GLY A 59 24.04 -14.39 4.89
N GLU A 60 24.87 -15.36 4.46
CA GLU A 60 25.60 -16.25 5.36
C GLU A 60 26.51 -15.46 6.32
N ARG A 61 27.24 -14.47 5.79
CA ARG A 61 28.08 -13.57 6.61
C ARG A 61 27.27 -12.81 7.67
N LYS A 62 26.17 -12.16 7.27
CA LYS A 62 25.31 -11.41 8.20
C LYS A 62 24.67 -12.32 9.24
N THR A 63 24.23 -13.52 8.87
CA THR A 63 23.69 -14.50 9.82
C THR A 63 24.75 -14.96 10.80
N LYS A 64 25.99 -15.18 10.36
CA LYS A 64 27.10 -15.54 11.25
C LYS A 64 27.42 -14.42 12.25
N GLU A 65 27.54 -13.18 11.77
CA GLU A 65 27.75 -12.02 12.64
C GLU A 65 26.62 -11.83 13.66
N LEU A 66 25.37 -12.04 13.23
CA LEU A 66 24.21 -11.95 14.10
C LEU A 66 24.23 -13.06 15.17
N ARG A 67 24.58 -14.29 14.78
CA ARG A 67 24.75 -15.41 15.71
C ARG A 67 25.83 -15.12 16.74
N GLU A 68 27.00 -14.65 16.31
CA GLU A 68 28.09 -14.26 17.20
C GLU A 68 27.66 -13.15 18.16
N LYS A 69 26.87 -12.18 17.71
CA LYS A 69 26.30 -11.13 18.59
C LYS A 69 25.35 -11.73 19.64
N PHE A 70 24.49 -12.67 19.26
CA PHE A 70 23.59 -13.33 20.21
C PHE A 70 24.31 -14.25 21.18
N GLU A 71 25.36 -14.95 20.75
CA GLU A 71 26.20 -15.79 21.61
C GLU A 71 27.02 -14.94 22.60
N ASN A 72 27.52 -13.79 22.15
CA ASN A 72 28.24 -12.83 23.01
C ASN A 72 27.31 -12.10 24.00
N LEU A 73 26.04 -11.90 23.65
CA LEU A 73 25.02 -11.42 24.60
C LEU A 73 24.59 -12.58 25.51
N GLY A 74 25.44 -12.89 26.48
CA GLY A 74 25.16 -13.91 27.50
C GLY A 74 23.84 -13.69 28.25
N GLU A 75 23.35 -14.74 28.90
CA GLU A 75 22.02 -14.87 29.54
C GLU A 75 21.61 -13.69 30.45
N SER A 76 22.57 -12.97 31.04
CA SER A 76 22.33 -11.79 31.86
C SER A 76 21.94 -10.53 31.07
N GLN A 77 22.38 -10.41 29.81
CA GLN A 77 21.97 -9.33 28.90
C GLN A 77 20.66 -9.65 28.19
N LEU A 78 20.24 -10.93 28.19
CA LEU A 78 18.98 -11.40 27.60
C LEU A 78 17.74 -10.71 28.19
N ARG A 79 17.79 -10.31 29.47
CA ARG A 79 16.75 -9.49 30.13
C ARG A 79 16.73 -8.02 29.69
N LYS A 80 17.85 -7.52 29.17
CA LYS A 80 17.99 -6.15 28.64
C LYS A 80 17.67 -6.07 27.15
N PHE A 81 17.33 -7.18 26.49
CA PHE A 81 16.70 -7.16 25.17
C PHE A 81 15.23 -6.77 25.32
N THR A 82 15.02 -5.53 25.71
CA THR A 82 13.94 -4.77 25.10
C THR A 82 14.56 -4.17 23.86
N ILE A 83 13.93 -4.33 22.69
CA ILE A 83 14.25 -3.51 21.52
C ILE A 83 13.89 -2.07 21.94
N ASP A 84 14.88 -1.35 22.48
CA ASP A 84 14.89 0.06 22.82
C ASP A 84 13.59 0.67 23.41
N ASN A 85 13.15 0.21 24.59
CA ASN A 85 12.12 0.93 25.36
C ASN A 85 12.38 1.08 26.88
N GLU A 86 13.63 1.01 27.34
CA GLU A 86 14.00 1.41 28.72
C GLU A 86 14.67 2.79 28.81
N SER A 87 14.51 3.64 27.79
CA SER A 87 14.95 5.03 27.87
C SER A 87 13.88 6.04 27.44
N LEU A 88 12.59 5.77 27.65
CA LEU A 88 11.56 6.79 27.44
C LEU A 88 10.43 6.91 28.46
N ASN A 89 10.37 6.07 29.50
CA ASN A 89 9.43 6.29 30.61
C ASN A 89 10.16 6.45 31.94
N GLY A 90 10.49 7.70 32.26
CA GLY A 90 11.03 8.12 33.55
C GLY A 90 10.02 8.06 34.71
N GLN A 91 9.19 7.03 34.78
CA GLN A 91 8.26 6.82 35.88
C GLN A 91 8.16 5.32 36.15
N ASN A 92 8.84 4.89 37.22
CA ASN A 92 8.60 3.71 38.07
C ASN A 92 9.92 3.08 38.53
N ALA A 93 10.67 3.83 39.34
CA ALA A 93 11.73 3.28 40.20
C ALA A 93 11.60 3.87 41.61
N SER A 94 10.46 3.62 42.25
CA SER A 94 10.35 3.68 43.72
C SER A 94 10.75 2.32 44.28
N GLY A 95 12.05 2.14 44.53
CA GLY A 95 12.58 0.92 45.14
C GLY A 95 13.96 1.17 45.68
N SER A 96 14.03 1.41 47.00
CA SER A 96 15.26 1.52 47.79
C SER A 96 16.22 0.35 47.54
N GLY A 97 17.51 0.64 47.45
CA GLY A 97 18.54 -0.39 47.35
C GLY A 97 19.94 0.21 47.28
N ASP A 98 20.51 0.36 48.47
CA ASP A 98 21.91 0.52 48.86
C ASP A 98 23.00 0.39 47.76
N GLY A 99 23.95 1.32 47.82
CA GLY A 99 25.06 1.40 46.89
C GLY A 99 26.06 0.26 47.09
N THR A 100 26.61 -0.25 45.98
CA THR A 100 28.05 -0.47 45.80
C THR A 100 28.32 -1.04 44.40
N ASP A 101 29.14 -0.27 43.67
CA ASP A 101 30.16 -0.70 42.72
C ASP A 101 29.82 -1.38 41.37
N ALA A 102 30.65 -1.00 40.40
CA ALA A 102 30.99 -1.65 39.13
C ALA A 102 30.13 -1.34 37.88
N GLY A 103 30.56 -0.30 37.15
CA GLY A 103 30.92 -0.48 35.73
C GLY A 103 29.82 -0.50 34.67
N GLY A 104 28.65 0.07 34.93
CA GLY A 104 27.62 0.31 33.91
C GLY A 104 27.69 1.73 33.35
N GLY A 105 28.57 1.99 32.39
CA GLY A 105 28.59 3.28 31.68
C GLY A 105 27.23 3.55 31.06
N SER A 106 26.46 4.47 31.66
CA SER A 106 25.26 5.00 31.02
C SER A 106 25.69 5.65 29.71
N ILE A 107 25.13 5.24 28.58
CA ILE A 107 25.36 5.81 27.24
C ILE A 107 25.20 7.34 27.23
N TYR A 108 24.47 7.90 28.20
CA TYR A 108 24.19 9.32 28.36
C TYR A 108 25.21 10.09 29.21
N LYS A 109 26.25 9.44 29.74
CA LYS A 109 27.34 10.09 30.47
C LYS A 109 28.64 9.94 29.69
N PHE A 110 29.14 11.06 29.16
CA PHE A 110 30.41 11.13 28.44
C PHE A 110 31.24 12.28 29.03
N GLU A 111 32.53 12.04 29.29
CA GLU A 111 33.46 13.00 29.95
C GLU A 111 32.94 13.68 31.23
N GLY A 112 32.10 13.01 32.00
CA GLY A 112 31.57 13.54 33.26
C GLY A 112 30.38 14.50 33.12
N GLU A 113 29.93 14.81 31.90
CA GLU A 113 28.66 15.51 31.66
C GLU A 113 27.51 14.52 31.42
N ASP A 114 26.32 14.85 31.94
CA ASP A 114 25.06 14.09 31.77
C ASP A 114 24.25 14.72 30.61
N TYR A 115 24.13 14.01 29.49
CA TYR A 115 23.51 14.53 28.26
C TYR A 115 22.00 14.33 28.18
N ARG A 116 21.37 13.83 29.26
CA ARG A 116 19.92 13.57 29.35
C ARG A 116 19.08 14.81 29.08
N GLU A 117 19.45 15.97 29.62
CA GLU A 117 18.69 17.22 29.44
C GLU A 117 18.89 17.84 28.05
N LYS A 118 20.09 17.71 27.47
CA LYS A 118 20.41 18.27 26.14
C LYS A 118 19.73 17.50 25.00
N GLN A 119 19.53 16.18 25.16
CA GLN A 119 18.77 15.39 24.18
C GLN A 119 17.30 15.83 24.07
N SER A 120 16.66 16.29 25.15
CA SER A 120 15.27 16.77 25.08
C SER A 120 15.11 18.02 24.20
N SER A 121 16.14 18.84 24.05
CA SER A 121 16.08 20.08 23.26
C SER A 121 16.61 19.92 21.83
N THR A 122 17.53 18.97 21.59
CA THR A 122 18.12 18.73 20.26
C THR A 122 17.46 17.57 19.50
N LEU A 123 16.82 16.62 20.19
CA LEU A 123 15.84 15.67 19.61
C LEU A 123 14.43 16.25 19.67
N GLY A 124 14.29 17.55 19.45
CA GLY A 124 13.06 18.09 18.88
C GLY A 124 12.85 17.34 17.58
N ILE A 125 12.02 16.30 17.67
CA ILE A 125 11.55 15.40 16.63
C ILE A 125 11.32 16.25 15.38
N LYS A 126 12.33 16.35 14.51
CA LYS A 126 12.12 16.79 13.14
C LYS A 126 11.40 15.61 12.52
N TRP A 127 10.09 15.60 12.76
CA TRP A 127 9.14 14.86 11.95
C TRP A 127 9.45 15.27 10.51
N ILE A 128 10.23 14.44 9.82
CA ILE A 128 10.39 14.53 8.39
C ILE A 128 9.04 14.09 7.87
N GLU A 129 8.14 15.06 7.74
CA GLU A 129 6.84 14.84 7.12
C GLU A 129 7.14 14.18 5.77
N PRO A 130 6.65 12.95 5.52
CA PRO A 130 6.83 12.33 4.23
C PRO A 130 6.47 13.37 3.17
N PRO A 131 7.33 13.61 2.16
CA PRO A 131 7.03 14.62 1.14
C PRO A 131 5.61 14.34 0.68
N LYS A 132 4.72 15.32 0.93
CA LYS A 132 3.30 15.18 0.60
C LYS A 132 3.27 14.65 -0.80
N ARG A 133 2.76 13.42 -0.93
CA ARG A 133 2.64 12.79 -2.23
C ARG A 133 1.82 13.76 -3.04
N GLU A 134 2.45 14.50 -3.95
CA GLU A 134 1.76 15.31 -4.93
C GLU A 134 1.03 14.30 -5.81
N ARG A 135 -0.16 13.91 -5.35
CA ARG A 135 -1.16 13.44 -6.26
C ARG A 135 -1.33 14.62 -7.21
N LYS A 136 -0.88 14.47 -8.46
CA LYS A 136 -1.54 15.16 -9.56
C LYS A 136 -3.02 14.92 -9.30
N ALA A 137 -3.69 15.94 -8.81
CA ALA A 137 -5.10 15.85 -8.60
C ALA A 137 -5.67 15.77 -10.01
N ASN A 138 -5.98 14.55 -10.46
CA ASN A 138 -6.97 14.36 -11.51
C ASN A 138 -8.38 14.74 -10.99
N TYR A 139 -8.47 15.50 -9.89
CA TYR A 139 -9.66 16.23 -9.52
C TYR A 139 -9.76 17.40 -10.48
N ALA A 140 -10.63 17.25 -11.48
CA ALA A 140 -11.30 18.41 -12.04
C ALA A 140 -11.98 19.10 -10.85
N VAL A 141 -11.41 20.22 -10.41
CA VAL A 141 -12.01 21.08 -9.38
C VAL A 141 -13.45 21.44 -9.76
N ASP A 142 -13.71 21.56 -11.06
CA ASP A 142 -15.05 21.63 -11.66
C ASP A 142 -15.96 20.43 -11.33
N ALA A 143 -15.47 19.20 -11.28
CA ALA A 143 -16.28 18.03 -10.92
C ALA A 143 -16.69 18.08 -9.45
N TYR A 144 -15.79 18.52 -8.56
CA TYR A 144 -16.11 18.73 -7.15
C TYR A 144 -17.14 19.85 -6.97
N PHE A 145 -17.02 20.96 -7.72
CA PHE A 145 -18.02 22.02 -7.70
C PHE A 145 -19.36 21.60 -8.32
N ARG A 146 -19.37 20.82 -9.40
CA ARG A 146 -20.60 20.26 -9.99
C ARG A 146 -21.34 19.34 -9.01
N GLU A 147 -20.61 18.45 -8.34
CA GLU A 147 -21.15 17.51 -7.36
C GLU A 147 -21.65 18.23 -6.10
N ALA A 148 -20.85 19.13 -5.52
CA ALA A 148 -21.17 19.87 -4.29
C ALA A 148 -22.32 20.86 -4.48
N LEU A 149 -22.45 21.48 -5.65
CA LEU A 149 -23.56 22.39 -5.97
C LEU A 149 -24.79 21.65 -6.54
N ARG A 150 -24.75 20.31 -6.68
CA ARG A 150 -25.75 19.53 -7.43
C ARG A 150 -26.12 20.16 -8.77
N MET A 151 -25.13 20.80 -9.39
CA MET A 151 -25.23 21.26 -10.77
C MET A 151 -25.01 20.03 -11.64
N SER A 152 -25.95 19.09 -11.60
CA SER A 152 -26.05 18.14 -12.69
C SER A 152 -26.53 18.96 -13.88
N GLU A 153 -25.58 19.42 -14.70
CA GLU A 153 -25.88 19.66 -16.11
C GLU A 153 -26.70 18.45 -16.58
N PRO A 154 -27.82 18.64 -17.29
CA PRO A 154 -28.61 17.53 -17.79
C PRO A 154 -27.69 16.70 -18.68
N ARG A 155 -27.11 15.65 -18.10
CA ARG A 155 -26.19 14.78 -18.81
C ARG A 155 -27.00 14.24 -19.97
N ALA A 156 -26.53 14.49 -21.19
CA ALA A 156 -27.28 14.15 -22.39
C ALA A 156 -27.87 12.75 -22.25
N PRO A 157 -29.16 12.55 -22.56
CA PRO A 157 -29.84 11.29 -22.32
C PRO A 157 -29.02 10.16 -22.94
N LYS A 158 -28.62 9.19 -22.11
CA LYS A 158 -27.77 8.07 -22.53
C LYS A 158 -28.45 7.36 -23.71
N ALA A 159 -27.65 6.97 -24.69
CA ALA A 159 -28.14 6.21 -25.82
C ALA A 159 -28.84 4.92 -25.33
N PRO A 160 -29.99 4.55 -25.95
CA PRO A 160 -30.75 3.38 -25.55
C PRO A 160 -29.93 2.09 -25.74
N ARG A 161 -30.10 1.15 -24.81
CA ARG A 161 -29.50 -0.19 -24.82
C ARG A 161 -30.59 -1.27 -24.91
N PRO A 162 -30.29 -2.45 -25.49
CA PRO A 162 -31.24 -3.56 -25.52
C PRO A 162 -31.70 -3.96 -24.11
N PRO A 163 -33.02 -4.14 -23.85
CA PRO A 163 -33.52 -4.47 -22.52
C PRO A 163 -33.03 -5.80 -21.94
N ARG A 164 -32.61 -6.75 -22.79
CA ARG A 164 -32.15 -8.09 -22.40
C ARG A 164 -30.62 -8.25 -22.46
N GLN A 165 -29.86 -7.15 -22.47
CA GLN A 165 -28.42 -7.22 -22.54
C GLN A 165 -27.81 -7.73 -21.22
N PRO A 166 -26.84 -8.67 -21.24
CA PRO A 166 -26.13 -9.11 -20.04
C PRO A 166 -25.37 -7.94 -19.36
N ASN A 167 -25.40 -7.90 -18.03
CA ASN A 167 -24.67 -6.89 -17.26
C ASN A 167 -23.25 -7.36 -16.94
N VAL A 168 -22.33 -7.13 -17.88
CA VAL A 168 -20.89 -7.43 -17.72
C VAL A 168 -20.17 -6.29 -16.99
N GLN A 169 -19.35 -6.64 -16.01
CA GLN A 169 -18.51 -5.71 -15.25
C GLN A 169 -17.05 -5.81 -15.71
N ASP A 170 -16.29 -4.74 -15.51
CA ASP A 170 -14.86 -4.66 -15.87
C ASP A 170 -13.99 -5.65 -15.07
N PHE A 171 -14.26 -5.82 -13.78
CA PHE A 171 -13.52 -6.72 -12.89
C PHE A 171 -13.74 -8.22 -13.18
N GLN A 172 -14.68 -8.57 -14.08
CA GLN A 172 -14.91 -9.95 -14.53
C GLN A 172 -13.93 -10.36 -15.66
N PHE A 173 -13.14 -9.42 -16.18
CA PHE A 173 -12.07 -9.69 -17.15
C PHE A 173 -12.50 -10.52 -18.36
N PHE A 174 -13.73 -10.32 -18.84
CA PHE A 174 -14.22 -10.97 -20.05
C PHE A 174 -13.34 -10.66 -21.27
N PRO A 175 -13.29 -11.57 -22.25
CA PRO A 175 -12.50 -11.37 -23.46
C PRO A 175 -13.00 -10.15 -24.25
N PRO A 176 -12.09 -9.34 -24.86
CA PRO A 176 -12.45 -8.15 -25.65
C PRO A 176 -13.49 -8.43 -26.75
N ARG A 177 -13.42 -9.64 -27.32
CA ARG A 177 -14.33 -10.13 -28.35
C ARG A 177 -15.80 -10.11 -27.92
N LEU A 178 -16.10 -10.35 -26.64
CA LEU A 178 -17.47 -10.30 -26.14
C LEU A 178 -18.06 -8.88 -26.28
N PHE A 179 -17.26 -7.85 -26.01
CA PHE A 179 -17.69 -6.46 -26.11
C PHE A 179 -17.97 -6.06 -27.56
N GLU A 180 -17.19 -6.57 -28.53
CA GLU A 180 -17.47 -6.35 -29.96
C GLU A 180 -18.85 -6.89 -30.36
N LEU A 181 -19.21 -8.09 -29.90
CA LEU A 181 -20.51 -8.70 -30.16
C LEU A 181 -21.65 -7.92 -29.48
N LEU A 182 -21.44 -7.51 -28.23
CA LEU A 182 -22.40 -6.68 -27.48
C LEU A 182 -22.61 -5.31 -28.12
N ASP A 183 -21.56 -4.68 -28.66
CA ASP A 183 -21.67 -3.40 -29.38
C ASP A 183 -22.46 -3.56 -30.69
N ARG A 184 -22.24 -4.65 -31.44
CA ARG A 184 -23.04 -4.97 -32.63
C ARG A 184 -24.53 -5.09 -32.28
N GLU A 185 -24.88 -5.79 -31.20
CA GLU A 185 -26.27 -5.87 -30.72
C GLU A 185 -26.85 -4.50 -30.36
N ILE A 186 -26.06 -3.65 -29.69
CA ILE A 186 -26.48 -2.30 -29.33
C ILE A 186 -26.77 -1.49 -30.60
N TYR A 187 -25.89 -1.52 -31.59
CA TYR A 187 -26.09 -0.78 -32.84
C TYR A 187 -27.29 -1.32 -33.64
N ALA A 188 -27.45 -2.64 -33.73
CA ALA A 188 -28.60 -3.26 -34.39
C ALA A 188 -29.93 -2.90 -33.69
N TYR A 189 -29.92 -2.86 -32.36
CA TYR A 189 -31.08 -2.43 -31.59
C TYR A 189 -31.40 -0.94 -31.82
N ARG A 190 -30.38 -0.07 -31.80
CA ARG A 190 -30.53 1.36 -32.14
C ARG A 190 -31.13 1.57 -33.53
N LYS A 191 -30.70 0.76 -34.51
CA LYS A 191 -31.26 0.74 -35.87
C LYS A 191 -32.74 0.34 -35.85
N SER A 192 -33.11 -0.72 -35.10
CA SER A 192 -34.50 -1.21 -35.02
C SER A 192 -35.49 -0.21 -34.43
N ILE A 193 -35.04 0.66 -33.51
CA ILE A 193 -35.87 1.71 -32.89
C ILE A 193 -35.77 3.06 -33.61
N GLY A 194 -35.01 3.16 -34.70
CA GLY A 194 -34.79 4.40 -35.44
C GLY A 194 -34.04 5.48 -34.64
N TYR A 195 -33.15 5.07 -33.73
CA TYR A 195 -32.33 6.01 -32.96
C TYR A 195 -31.33 6.73 -33.86
N LYS A 196 -31.23 8.05 -33.68
CA LYS A 196 -30.25 8.89 -34.38
C LYS A 196 -29.16 9.35 -33.43
N ALA A 197 -27.91 9.30 -33.88
CA ALA A 197 -26.77 9.75 -33.09
C ALA A 197 -26.92 11.25 -32.77
N VAL A 198 -26.78 11.58 -31.48
CA VAL A 198 -26.85 12.96 -30.98
C VAL A 198 -25.44 13.54 -30.95
N ARG A 199 -25.28 14.79 -31.40
CA ARG A 199 -24.02 15.52 -31.30
C ARG A 199 -23.74 15.88 -29.84
N ASP A 200 -22.51 15.63 -29.40
CA ASP A 200 -22.05 16.13 -28.11
C ASP A 200 -21.88 17.66 -28.15
N PRO A 201 -22.55 18.43 -27.27
CA PRO A 201 -22.41 19.89 -27.23
C PRO A 201 -21.00 20.36 -26.83
N ASP A 202 -20.25 19.55 -26.10
CA ASP A 202 -18.97 19.94 -25.48
C ASP A 202 -17.77 19.82 -26.43
N VAL A 203 -17.96 19.17 -27.59
CA VAL A 203 -16.93 18.97 -28.62
C VAL A 203 -17.02 20.08 -29.68
N GLU A 204 -15.87 20.48 -30.23
CA GLU A 204 -15.78 21.44 -31.34
C GLU A 204 -16.76 21.10 -32.46
N GLU A 205 -17.36 22.10 -33.10
CA GLU A 205 -18.47 21.91 -34.03
C GLU A 205 -18.12 20.97 -35.20
N GLN A 206 -16.87 21.05 -35.69
CA GLN A 206 -16.40 20.20 -36.78
C GLN A 206 -16.19 18.74 -36.34
N GLU A 207 -15.53 18.55 -35.20
CA GLU A 207 -15.28 17.21 -34.66
C GLU A 207 -16.57 16.53 -34.19
N GLY A 208 -17.47 17.26 -33.54
CA GLY A 208 -18.76 16.75 -33.10
C GLY A 208 -19.64 16.31 -34.26
N LYS A 209 -19.63 17.03 -35.39
CA LYS A 209 -20.33 16.61 -36.62
C LYS A 209 -19.71 15.35 -37.21
N ARG A 210 -18.37 15.24 -37.22
CA ARG A 210 -17.67 14.04 -37.71
C ARG A 210 -18.01 12.81 -36.86
N GLN A 211 -17.92 12.92 -35.54
CA GLN A 211 -18.27 11.83 -34.60
C GLN A 211 -19.73 11.42 -34.74
N GLN A 212 -20.64 12.39 -34.88
CA GLN A 212 -22.06 12.11 -35.10
C GLN A 212 -22.29 11.31 -36.39
N GLN A 213 -21.61 11.66 -37.48
CA GLN A 213 -21.72 10.95 -38.75
C GLN A 213 -21.12 9.55 -38.67
N GLU A 214 -19.97 9.38 -38.00
CA GLU A 214 -19.34 8.08 -37.79
C GLU A 214 -20.23 7.15 -36.94
N GLU A 215 -20.80 7.64 -35.84
CA GLU A 215 -21.73 6.86 -35.02
C GLU A 215 -23.02 6.54 -35.76
N GLN A 216 -23.56 7.47 -36.54
CA GLN A 216 -24.73 7.22 -37.37
C GLN A 216 -24.44 6.14 -38.42
N LYS A 217 -23.26 6.20 -39.05
CA LYS A 217 -22.82 5.19 -40.02
C LYS A 217 -22.75 3.80 -39.39
N LYS A 218 -22.22 3.67 -38.17
CA LYS A 218 -22.20 2.40 -37.44
C LYS A 218 -23.61 1.87 -37.16
N ILE A 219 -24.55 2.74 -36.80
CA ILE A 219 -25.96 2.36 -36.58
C ILE A 219 -26.58 1.91 -37.91
N ASP A 220 -26.34 2.63 -38.99
CA ASP A 220 -26.94 2.34 -40.30
C ASP A 220 -26.40 1.04 -40.92
N GLU A 221 -25.09 0.78 -40.75
CA GLU A 221 -24.40 -0.43 -41.19
C GLU A 221 -24.65 -1.65 -40.28
N ALA A 222 -25.23 -1.45 -39.09
CA ALA A 222 -25.42 -2.55 -38.15
C ALA A 222 -26.41 -3.60 -38.65
N GLU A 223 -26.04 -4.86 -38.46
CA GLU A 223 -26.84 -6.04 -38.75
C GLU A 223 -27.09 -6.82 -37.45
N THR A 224 -28.18 -7.59 -37.42
CA THR A 224 -28.47 -8.49 -36.30
C THR A 224 -27.44 -9.62 -36.28
N LEU A 225 -26.97 -10.03 -35.09
CA LEU A 225 -26.02 -11.13 -34.96
C LEU A 225 -26.52 -12.42 -35.61
N ASN A 226 -25.63 -13.08 -36.36
CA ASN A 226 -25.88 -14.38 -36.94
C ASN A 226 -25.93 -15.49 -35.86
N GLU A 227 -26.45 -16.67 -36.20
CA GLU A 227 -26.56 -17.80 -35.27
C GLU A 227 -25.20 -18.21 -34.68
N ASP A 228 -24.16 -18.24 -35.50
CA ASP A 228 -22.79 -18.55 -35.06
C ASP A 228 -22.25 -17.51 -34.06
N GLU A 229 -22.55 -16.23 -34.27
CA GLU A 229 -22.10 -15.15 -33.38
C GLU A 229 -22.89 -15.11 -32.07
N GLN A 230 -24.17 -15.50 -32.11
CA GLN A 230 -24.97 -15.70 -30.89
C GLN A 230 -24.39 -16.84 -30.06
N TYR A 231 -24.01 -17.95 -30.71
CA TYR A 231 -23.34 -19.05 -30.04
C TYR A 231 -21.97 -18.65 -29.48
N GLU A 232 -21.15 -17.91 -30.25
CA GLU A 232 -19.87 -17.36 -29.80
C GLU A 232 -20.06 -16.49 -28.55
N LYS A 233 -21.05 -15.59 -28.56
CA LYS A 233 -21.39 -14.74 -27.42
C LYS A 233 -21.73 -15.55 -26.16
N ASP A 234 -22.57 -16.58 -26.30
CA ASP A 234 -22.98 -17.42 -25.18
C ASP A 234 -21.82 -18.23 -24.59
N GLN A 235 -20.82 -18.59 -25.42
CA GLN A 235 -19.57 -19.20 -24.96
C GLN A 235 -18.68 -18.20 -24.22
N LEU A 236 -18.52 -16.98 -24.76
CA LEU A 236 -17.66 -15.95 -24.15
C LEU A 236 -18.22 -15.42 -22.82
N LEU A 237 -19.54 -15.45 -22.64
CA LEU A 237 -20.19 -15.12 -21.36
C LEU A 237 -19.85 -16.10 -20.22
N GLN A 238 -19.27 -17.26 -20.53
CA GLN A 238 -18.83 -18.24 -19.52
C GLN A 238 -17.35 -18.07 -19.13
N GLN A 239 -16.62 -17.16 -19.78
CA GLN A 239 -15.17 -17.00 -19.66
C GLN A 239 -14.76 -15.78 -18.80
N GLY A 240 -15.52 -15.45 -17.75
CA GLY A 240 -15.25 -14.32 -16.85
C GLY A 240 -15.83 -14.50 -15.45
#